data_AF-A0A2V9THS8-F1
#
_entry.id   AF-A0A2V9THS8-F1
#
_cell.length_a   1.000
_cell.length_b   1.000
_cell.length_c   1.000
_cell.angle_alpha   90.00
_cell.angle_beta   90.00
_cell.angle_gamma   90.00
#
_symmetry.space_group_name_H-M   'P 1'
#
loop_
_entity.id
_entity.type
_entity.pdbx_description
1 polymer ?
#
loop_
_entity_poly.entity_id
_entity_poly.type
_entity_poly.pdbx_seq_one_letter_code
_entity_poly.pdbx_strand_id
1 'polypeptide(L)' 'MRGGVASIAPDENDSVTGVVWNISTVDEAALDRYEGVGSGNYRKFTTDVVQNGARMPALIYVLSIAEVAVRDLVTWS' A
#
# COMPACT_ATOMS: atom_id res chain seq x y z
N MET A 1 -22.16 5.32 -2.80
CA MET A 1 -21.19 6.10 -3.59
C MET A 1 -20.73 5.24 -4.75
N ARG A 2 -20.66 5.77 -5.98
CA ARG A 2 -20.10 5.07 -7.15
C ARG A 2 -18.91 5.89 -7.65
N GLY A 3 -17.71 5.41 -7.41
CA GLY A 3 -16.44 6.00 -7.84
C GLY A 3 -15.31 5.00 -7.60
N GLY A 4 -14.28 5.02 -8.45
CA GLY A 4 -13.07 4.22 -8.24
C GLY A 4 -12.27 4.75 -7.05
N VAL A 5 -11.61 3.85 -6.33
CA VAL A 5 -10.66 4.17 -5.26
C VAL A 5 -9.25 3.77 -5.69
N ALA A 6 -8.24 4.46 -5.18
CA ALA A 6 -6.85 4.24 -5.58
C ALA A 6 -6.28 2.97 -4.92
N SER A 7 -5.55 2.17 -5.68
CA SER A 7 -4.73 1.06 -5.18
C SER A 7 -3.60 0.79 -6.16
N ILE A 8 -2.62 0.03 -5.71
CA ILE A 8 -1.54 -0.48 -6.54
C ILE A 8 -1.59 -2.01 -6.62
N ALA A 9 -0.94 -2.57 -7.62
CA ALA A 9 -0.66 -4.00 -7.76
C ALA A 9 0.80 -4.16 -8.22
N PRO A 10 1.50 -5.25 -7.85
CA PRO A 10 2.85 -5.51 -8.33
C PRO A 10 2.87 -5.74 -9.83
N ASP A 11 3.86 -5.11 -10.47
CA ASP A 11 4.25 -5.34 -11.85
C ASP A 11 5.74 -5.00 -11.93
N GLU A 12 6.56 -5.90 -12.49
CA GLU A 12 8.01 -5.74 -12.53
C GLU A 12 8.47 -4.65 -13.52
N ASN A 13 7.60 -4.27 -14.45
CA ASN A 13 7.91 -3.32 -15.52
C ASN A 13 7.34 -1.93 -15.25
N ASP A 14 6.48 -1.79 -14.24
CA ASP A 14 5.81 -0.53 -13.91
C ASP A 14 6.27 0.05 -12.57
N SER A 15 6.00 1.34 -12.40
CA SER A 15 6.29 2.06 -11.17
C SER A 15 5.21 3.09 -10.86
N VAL A 16 5.01 3.37 -9.58
CA VAL A 16 4.08 4.39 -9.09
C VAL A 16 4.87 5.47 -8.36
N THR A 17 4.71 6.72 -8.80
CA THR A 17 5.24 7.87 -8.08
C THR A 17 4.29 8.28 -6.96
N GLY A 18 4.83 8.58 -5.78
CA GLY A 18 4.04 8.97 -4.62
C GLY A 18 4.76 9.98 -3.72
N VAL A 19 4.16 10.27 -2.57
CA VAL A 19 4.72 11.14 -1.54
C VAL A 19 5.01 10.30 -0.30
N VAL A 20 6.21 10.47 0.27
CA VAL A 20 6.62 9.80 1.51
C VAL A 20 6.43 10.78 2.67
N TRP A 21 5.74 10.33 3.72
CA TRP A 21 5.47 11.09 4.94
C TRP A 21 6.16 10.43 6.14
N ASN A 22 6.69 11.23 7.05
CA ASN A 22 7.04 10.75 8.38
C ASN A 22 5.82 10.91 9.29
N ILE A 23 5.35 9.83 9.91
CA ILE A 23 4.12 9.79 10.70
C ILE A 23 4.37 9.20 12.08
N SER A 24 3.57 9.60 13.07
CA SER A 24 3.59 8.96 14.38
C SER A 24 2.78 7.67 14.39
N THR A 25 2.94 6.85 15.44
CA THR A 25 2.11 5.66 15.65
C THR A 25 0.63 5.99 15.85
N VAL A 26 0.31 7.19 16.35
CA VAL A 26 -1.07 7.66 16.51
C VAL A 26 -1.68 8.00 15.15
N ASP A 27 -0.90 8.62 14.26
CA ASP A 27 -1.33 8.93 12.90
C ASP A 27 -1.54 7.63 12.10
N GLU A 28 -0.64 6.66 12.23
CA GLU A 28 -0.80 5.33 11.63
C GLU A 28 -2.11 4.67 12.09
N ALA A 29 -2.40 4.66 13.39
CA ALA A 29 -3.66 4.09 13.89
C ALA A 29 -4.90 4.86 13.39
N ALA A 30 -4.79 6.16 13.12
CA ALA A 30 -5.86 6.93 12.52
C ALA A 30 -6.05 6.58 11.03
N LEU A 31 -4.95 6.42 10.29
CA LEU A 31 -4.96 5.97 8.90
C LEU A 31 -5.54 4.55 8.78
N ASP A 32 -5.19 3.63 9.67
CA ASP A 32 -5.75 2.28 9.68
C ASP A 32 -7.28 2.24 9.77
N ARG A 33 -7.84 3.15 10.58
CA ARG A 33 -9.30 3.30 10.72
C ARG A 33 -9.90 3.91 9.45
N TYR A 34 -9.25 4.92 8.90
CA TYR A 34 -9.70 5.59 7.67
C TYR A 34 -9.70 4.65 6.47
N GLU A 35 -8.61 3.90 6.27
CA GLU A 35 -8.43 2.93 5.19
C GLU A 35 -9.22 1.62 5.43
N GLY A 36 -9.88 1.49 6.58
CA GLY A 36 -10.74 0.35 6.88
C GLY A 36 -9.98 -0.97 7.03
N VAL A 37 -8.76 -0.94 7.58
CA VAL A 37 -7.93 -2.13 7.81
C VAL A 37 -8.65 -3.16 8.67
N GLY A 38 -9.29 -2.71 9.77
CA GLY A 38 -10.06 -3.59 10.66
C GLY A 38 -11.31 -4.20 10.02
N SER A 39 -11.79 -3.63 8.90
CA SER A 39 -12.94 -4.11 8.13
C SER A 39 -12.53 -4.88 6.87
N GLY A 40 -11.22 -4.99 6.59
CA GLY A 40 -10.69 -5.69 5.43
C GLY A 40 -10.81 -4.92 4.11
N ASN A 41 -10.99 -3.60 4.11
CA ASN A 41 -11.03 -2.81 2.87
C ASN A 41 -9.65 -2.73 2.21
N TYR A 42 -8.65 -2.31 3.00
CA TYR A 42 -7.24 -2.28 2.64
C TYR A 42 -6.42 -3.11 3.63
N ARG A 43 -5.24 -3.54 3.19
CA ARG A 43 -4.22 -4.17 4.02
C ARG A 43 -2.93 -3.36 4.00
N LYS A 44 -2.24 -3.40 5.13
CA LYS A 44 -0.94 -2.76 5.29
C LYS A 44 0.19 -3.64 4.78
N PHE A 45 1.14 -3.03 4.08
CA PHE A 45 2.40 -3.63 3.70
C PHE A 45 3.54 -2.65 3.94
N THR A 46 4.72 -3.18 4.22
CA THR A 46 5.96 -2.41 4.16
C THR A 46 6.69 -2.82 2.89
N THR A 47 7.08 -1.83 2.08
CA THR A 47 7.86 -2.08 0.87
C THR A 47 8.95 -1.02 0.71
N ASP A 48 9.99 -1.35 -0.05
CA ASP A 48 11.07 -0.41 -0.37
C ASP A 48 10.60 0.61 -1.40
N VAL A 49 10.75 1.89 -1.07
CA VAL A 49 10.55 3.01 -2.00
C VAL A 49 11.88 3.70 -2.27
N VAL A 50 12.02 4.32 -3.44
CA VAL A 50 13.20 5.11 -3.79
C VAL A 50 12.93 6.59 -3.52
N GLN A 51 13.66 7.17 -2.58
CA GLN A 51 13.65 8.60 -2.29
C GLN A 51 15.05 9.18 -2.51
N ASN A 52 15.19 10.16 -3.40
CA ASN A 52 16.47 10.79 -3.73
C ASN A 52 17.59 9.79 -4.08
N GLY A 53 17.24 8.69 -4.77
CA GLY A 53 18.17 7.62 -5.15
C GLY A 53 18.50 6.61 -4.05
N ALA A 54 18.01 6.79 -2.83
CA ALA A 54 18.16 5.84 -1.73
C ALA A 54 16.89 4.98 -1.56
N ARG A 55 17.06 3.69 -1.26
CA ARG A 55 15.96 2.80 -0.89
C ARG A 55 15.64 2.95 0.59
N MET A 56 14.37 3.03 0.94
CA MET A 56 13.91 3.00 2.32
C MET A 56 12.58 2.26 2.45
N PRO A 57 12.34 1.57 3.58
CA PRO A 57 11.06 0.95 3.85
C PRO A 57 10.00 2.02 4.10
N ALA A 58 8.84 1.88 3.46
CA ALA A 58 7.67 2.72 3.68
C ALA A 58 6.41 1.87 3.87
N LEU A 59 5.51 2.34 4.74
CA LEU A 59 4.18 1.78 4.91
C LEU A 59 3.28 2.17 3.72
N ILE A 60 2.56 1.20 3.18
CA ILE A 60 1.57 1.39 2.12
C ILE A 60 0.27 0.65 2.46
N TYR A 61 -0.83 1.09 1.84
CA TYR A 61 -2.13 0.45 1.90
C TYR A 61 -2.51 -0.07 0.51
N VAL A 62 -2.89 -1.35 0.42
CA VAL A 62 -3.32 -2.00 -0.83
C VAL A 62 -4.73 -2.55 -0.65
N LEU A 63 -5.61 -2.34 -1.64
CA LEU A 63 -6.97 -2.90 -1.61
C LEU A 63 -6.90 -4.41 -1.41
N SER A 64 -7.66 -4.93 -0.46
CA SER A 64 -7.71 -6.37 -0.19
C SER A 64 -8.18 -7.18 -1.40
N ILE A 65 -9.08 -6.60 -2.21
CA ILE A 65 -9.56 -7.25 -3.45
C ILE A 65 -8.50 -7.26 -4.55
N ALA A 66 -7.59 -6.28 -4.57
CA ALA A 66 -6.48 -6.26 -5.51
C ALA A 66 -5.45 -7.33 -5.12
N GLU A 67 -5.23 -7.56 -3.83
CA GLU A 67 -4.31 -8.61 -3.35
C GLU A 67 -4.68 -10.02 -3.84
N VAL A 68 -5.97 -10.33 -3.96
CA VAL A 68 -6.40 -11.65 -4.46
C VAL A 68 -5.88 -11.89 -5.89
N ALA A 69 -5.83 -10.84 -6.73
CA ALA A 69 -5.22 -10.94 -8.06
C ALA A 69 -3.69 -10.99 -8.01
N VAL A 70 -3.07 -10.44 -6.96
CA VAL A 70 -1.61 -10.39 -6.76
C VAL A 70 -1.06 -11.72 -6.25
N ARG A 71 -1.77 -12.43 -5.36
CA ARG A 71 -1.34 -13.74 -4.84
C ARG A 71 -1.26 -14.82 -5.93
N ASP A 72 -2.05 -14.71 -6.98
CA ASP A 72 -2.04 -15.64 -8.12
C ASP A 72 -0.93 -15.33 -9.14
N LEU A 73 -0.26 -14.16 -9.04
CA LEU A 73 0.77 -13.72 -9.97
C LEU A 73 2.17 -13.57 -9.33
N VAL A 74 2.26 -13.38 -8.01
CA VAL A 74 3.54 -13.18 -7.31
C VAL A 74 3.54 -13.96 -5.99
N THR A 75 4.26 -15.09 -5.97
CA THR A 75 4.70 -15.72 -4.72
C THR A 75 5.82 -14.87 -4.13
N TRP A 76 5.51 -14.10 -3.09
CA TRP A 76 6.55 -13.50 -2.25
C TRP A 76 7.28 -14.64 -1.54
N SER A 77 8.55 -14.88 -1.91
CA SER A 77 9.41 -15.88 -1.27
C SER A 77 9.91 -15.42 0.10
#